data_AF-A0A6P1Q5Z4-F1
#
_entry.id   AF-A0A6P1Q5Z4-F1
#
_cell.length_a   1.000
_cell.length_b   1.000
_cell.length_c   1.000
_cell.angle_alpha   90.00
_cell.angle_beta   90.00
_cell.angle_gamma   90.00
#
_symmetry.space_group_name_H-M   'P 1'
#
loop_
_entity.id
_entity.type
_entity.pdbx_description
1 polymer ?
#
loop_
_entity_poly.entity_id
_entity_poly.type
_entity_poly.pdbx_seq_one_letter_code
_entity_poly.pdbx_strand_id
1 'polypeptide(L)'
;MENLVTTLEKLQEALHELETVLAEEVKQLSGARVDPIALQHLSDAKSRLLSTVAFHDEQRKKEEDRLQLFAPYTAQAALATRWEQMTKVIKKSSEMNYQTSQLLEMHMQKAQKFARAMEKTAVAAPKLYNAGGQSENKGASRSYNIII
;
A
#
# COMPACT_ATOMS: atom_id res chain seq x y z
N MET A 1 -1.80 -37.94 -1.46
CA MET A 1 -1.44 -37.17 -2.68
C MET A 1 -2.57 -36.23 -3.11
N GLU A 2 -3.84 -36.63 -3.11
CA GLU A 2 -4.97 -35.72 -3.45
C GLU A 2 -5.06 -34.48 -2.55
N ASN A 3 -4.78 -34.60 -1.25
CA ASN A 3 -4.78 -33.44 -0.33
C ASN A 3 -3.72 -32.40 -0.67
N LEU A 4 -2.55 -32.82 -1.15
CA LEU A 4 -1.46 -31.91 -1.52
C LEU A 4 -1.80 -31.17 -2.83
N VAL A 5 -2.35 -31.88 -3.82
CA VAL A 5 -2.76 -31.29 -5.10
C VAL A 5 -3.88 -30.26 -4.89
N THR A 6 -4.90 -30.62 -4.10
CA THR A 6 -6.01 -29.69 -3.79
C THR A 6 -5.56 -28.49 -2.94
N THR A 7 -4.58 -28.65 -2.04
CA THR A 7 -3.99 -27.54 -1.30
C THR A 7 -3.22 -26.60 -2.21
N LEU A 8 -2.44 -27.14 -3.16
CA LEU A 8 -1.70 -26.35 -4.15
C LEU A 8 -2.65 -25.61 -5.11
N GLU A 9 -3.76 -26.22 -5.50
CA GLU A 9 -4.78 -25.58 -6.33
C GLU A 9 -5.45 -24.40 -5.62
N LYS A 10 -5.85 -24.58 -4.36
CA LYS A 10 -6.41 -23.50 -3.54
C LYS A 10 -5.41 -22.37 -3.30
N LEU A 11 -4.13 -22.71 -3.09
CA LEU A 11 -3.09 -21.70 -2.93
C LEU A 11 -2.83 -20.94 -4.24
N GLN A 12 -2.91 -21.61 -5.38
CA GLN A 12 -2.79 -20.98 -6.70
C GLN A 12 -3.97 -20.04 -7.00
N GLU A 13 -5.19 -20.42 -6.64
CA GLU A 13 -6.39 -19.58 -6.77
C GLU A 13 -6.30 -18.34 -5.88
N ALA A 14 -5.95 -18.51 -4.60
CA ALA A 14 -5.76 -17.40 -3.66
C ALA A 14 -4.65 -16.43 -4.11
N LEU A 15 -3.57 -16.94 -4.71
CA LEU A 15 -2.50 -16.10 -5.26
C LEU A 15 -2.95 -15.29 -6.50
N HIS A 16 -3.82 -15.86 -7.34
CA HIS A 16 -4.37 -15.14 -8.49
C HIS A 16 -5.34 -14.03 -8.07
N GLU A 17 -6.17 -14.29 -7.06
CA GLU A 17 -7.01 -13.26 -6.45
C GLU A 17 -6.15 -12.14 -5.83
N LEU A 18 -5.07 -12.51 -5.14
CA LEU A 18 -4.15 -11.55 -4.53
C LEU A 18 -3.48 -10.65 -5.59
N GLU A 19 -3.07 -11.21 -6.72
CA GLU A 19 -2.51 -10.45 -7.84
C GLU A 19 -3.52 -9.42 -8.38
N THR A 20 -4.79 -9.80 -8.50
CA THR A 20 -5.87 -8.90 -8.95
C THR A 20 -6.08 -7.75 -7.97
N VAL A 21 -6.14 -8.07 -6.66
CA VAL A 21 -6.28 -7.05 -5.60
C VAL A 21 -5.09 -6.10 -5.59
N LEU A 22 -3.86 -6.61 -5.71
CA LEU A 22 -2.64 -5.78 -5.78
C LEU A 22 -2.63 -4.86 -7.00
N ALA A 23 -3.08 -5.34 -8.16
CA ALA A 23 -3.16 -4.53 -9.37
C ALA A 23 -4.15 -3.36 -9.20
N GLU A 24 -5.31 -3.61 -8.59
CA GLU A 24 -6.28 -2.55 -8.31
C GLU A 24 -5.75 -1.58 -7.23
N GLU A 25 -5.02 -2.08 -6.22
CA GLU A 25 -4.37 -1.26 -5.19
C GLU A 25 -3.36 -0.27 -5.80
N VAL A 26 -2.49 -0.74 -6.72
CA VAL A 26 -1.54 0.10 -7.46
C VAL A 26 -2.27 1.12 -8.35
N LYS A 27 -3.36 0.72 -8.99
CA LYS A 27 -4.18 1.61 -9.83
C LYS A 27 -4.84 2.73 -9.01
N GLN A 28 -5.37 2.41 -7.84
CA GLN A 28 -5.96 3.40 -6.92
C GLN A 28 -4.89 4.37 -6.39
N LEU A 29 -3.69 3.89 -6.08
CA LEU A 29 -2.58 4.72 -5.60
C LEU A 29 -1.90 5.54 -6.69
N SER A 30 -1.94 5.09 -7.95
CA SER A 30 -1.41 5.85 -9.09
C SER A 30 -2.40 6.89 -9.64
N GLY A 31 -3.68 6.80 -9.27
CA GLY A 31 -4.71 7.78 -9.59
C GLY A 31 -4.45 9.16 -8.98
N ALA A 32 -5.03 10.20 -9.58
CA ALA A 32 -4.88 11.59 -9.13
C ALA A 32 -5.55 11.88 -7.77
N ARG A 33 -6.52 11.05 -7.36
CA ARG A 33 -7.15 11.09 -6.03
C ARG A 33 -7.21 9.67 -5.48
N VAL A 34 -6.65 9.48 -4.29
CA VAL A 34 -6.73 8.22 -3.56
C VAL A 34 -8.05 8.19 -2.80
N ASP A 35 -8.87 7.18 -3.04
CA ASP A 35 -10.04 6.90 -2.21
C ASP A 35 -9.61 6.09 -0.97
N PRO A 36 -9.62 6.70 0.24
CA PRO A 36 -9.16 6.03 1.45
C PRO A 36 -10.05 4.84 1.85
N ILE A 37 -11.34 4.86 1.51
CA ILE A 37 -12.29 3.79 1.85
C ILE A 37 -12.03 2.59 0.93
N ALA A 38 -11.89 2.83 -0.37
CA ALA A 38 -11.54 1.78 -1.32
C ALA A 38 -10.17 1.16 -1.01
N LEU A 39 -9.17 1.98 -0.65
CA LEU A 39 -7.85 1.51 -0.26
C LEU A 39 -7.89 0.66 1.01
N GLN A 40 -8.69 1.04 2.00
CA GLN A 40 -8.86 0.25 3.22
C GLN A 40 -9.49 -1.12 2.93
N HIS A 41 -10.55 -1.17 2.11
CA HIS A 41 -11.16 -2.44 1.71
C HIS A 41 -10.18 -3.35 0.93
N LEU A 42 -9.38 -2.78 0.03
CA LEU A 42 -8.35 -3.52 -0.71
C LEU A 42 -7.26 -4.06 0.23
N SER A 43 -6.82 -3.25 1.20
CA SER A 43 -5.86 -3.66 2.23
C SER A 43 -6.41 -4.79 3.11
N ASP A 44 -7.69 -4.71 3.50
CA ASP A 44 -8.34 -5.76 4.30
C ASP A 44 -8.47 -7.07 3.50
N ALA A 45 -8.85 -6.98 2.21
CA ALA A 45 -8.94 -8.15 1.33
C ALA A 45 -7.57 -8.82 1.14
N LYS A 46 -6.52 -8.03 0.93
CA LYS A 46 -5.13 -8.49 0.85
C LYS A 46 -4.68 -9.20 2.14
N SER A 47 -4.98 -8.62 3.30
CA SER A 47 -4.64 -9.23 4.61
C SER A 47 -5.30 -10.60 4.80
N ARG A 48 -6.58 -10.72 4.40
CA ARG A 48 -7.31 -12.00 4.41
C ARG A 48 -6.68 -13.02 3.46
N LEU A 49 -6.38 -12.61 2.22
CA LEU A 49 -5.77 -13.50 1.23
C LEU A 49 -4.37 -13.97 1.65
N LEU A 50 -3.55 -13.08 2.22
CA LEU A 50 -2.24 -13.44 2.77
C LEU A 50 -2.36 -14.44 3.92
N SER A 51 -3.38 -14.28 4.79
CA SER A 51 -3.65 -15.23 5.86
C SER A 51 -4.05 -16.60 5.33
N THR A 52 -4.89 -16.63 4.28
CA THR A 52 -5.28 -17.87 3.58
C THR A 52 -4.08 -18.54 2.91
N VAL A 53 -3.21 -17.78 2.25
CA VAL A 53 -1.96 -18.30 1.65
C VAL A 53 -1.04 -18.87 2.74
N ALA A 54 -0.87 -18.18 3.87
CA ALA A 54 -0.06 -18.67 4.98
C ALA A 54 -0.60 -19.99 5.57
N PHE A 55 -1.91 -20.08 5.75
CA PHE A 55 -2.57 -21.31 6.22
C PHE A 55 -2.34 -22.48 5.27
N HIS A 56 -2.49 -22.26 3.97
CA HIS A 56 -2.25 -23.31 2.97
C HIS A 56 -0.76 -23.67 2.82
N ASP A 57 0.17 -22.73 3.03
CA ASP A 57 1.60 -23.06 3.09
C ASP A 57 1.96 -23.91 4.32
N GLU A 58 1.36 -23.63 5.48
CA GLU A 58 1.53 -24.48 6.66
C GLU A 58 0.94 -25.89 6.44
N GLN A 59 -0.24 -25.97 5.81
CA GLN A 59 -0.81 -27.27 5.43
C GLN A 59 0.10 -28.02 4.47
N ARG A 60 0.65 -27.32 3.47
CA ARG A 60 1.62 -27.89 2.53
C ARG A 60 2.83 -28.47 3.28
N LYS A 61 3.48 -27.71 4.18
CA LYS A 61 4.63 -28.19 4.97
C LYS A 61 4.30 -29.45 5.78
N LYS A 62 3.15 -29.49 6.44
CA LYS A 62 2.69 -30.67 7.19
C LYS A 62 2.50 -31.89 6.29
N GLU A 63 1.96 -31.69 5.09
CA GLU A 63 1.78 -32.76 4.11
C GLU A 63 3.11 -33.20 3.46
N GLU A 64 4.06 -32.28 3.26
CA GLU A 64 5.43 -32.57 2.81
C GLU A 64 6.17 -33.43 3.83
N ASP A 65 6.11 -33.08 5.11
CA ASP A 65 6.72 -33.83 6.20
C ASP A 65 6.11 -35.24 6.30
N ARG A 66 4.79 -35.35 6.15
CA ARG A 66 4.08 -36.64 6.18
C ARG A 66 4.43 -37.54 4.98
N LEU A 67 4.60 -36.95 3.80
CA LEU A 67 4.89 -37.68 2.56
C LEU A 67 6.39 -37.81 2.29
N GLN A 68 7.25 -37.23 3.13
CA GLN A 68 8.71 -37.12 2.95
C GLN A 68 9.07 -36.60 1.55
N LEU A 69 8.25 -35.68 1.04
CA LEU A 69 8.35 -35.17 -0.32
C LEU A 69 8.44 -33.65 -0.24
N PHE A 70 9.63 -33.12 -0.53
CA PHE A 70 9.94 -31.71 -0.32
C PHE A 70 10.00 -30.95 -1.64
N ALA A 71 9.46 -29.72 -1.65
CA ALA A 71 9.67 -28.78 -2.73
C ALA A 71 11.20 -28.59 -2.98
N PRO A 72 11.68 -28.58 -4.23
CA PRO A 72 10.96 -28.34 -5.49
C PRO A 72 10.36 -29.58 -6.17
N TYR A 73 10.14 -30.68 -5.42
CA TYR A 73 9.48 -31.89 -5.92
C TYR A 73 10.14 -32.47 -7.19
N THR A 74 11.48 -32.48 -7.23
CA THR A 74 12.28 -32.94 -8.37
C THR A 74 11.97 -34.37 -8.82
N ALA A 75 11.41 -35.20 -7.93
CA ALA A 75 10.96 -36.55 -8.24
C ALA A 75 9.63 -36.61 -9.03
N GLN A 76 8.84 -35.52 -9.05
CA GLN A 76 7.53 -35.46 -9.72
C GLN A 76 7.43 -34.20 -10.59
N ALA A 77 7.68 -34.37 -11.88
CA ALA A 77 7.71 -33.28 -12.86
C ALA A 77 6.45 -32.40 -12.83
N ALA A 78 5.25 -32.99 -12.69
CA ALA A 78 4.00 -32.24 -12.64
C ALA A 78 3.90 -31.31 -11.41
N LEU A 79 4.37 -31.76 -10.24
CA LEU A 79 4.41 -30.94 -9.03
C LEU A 79 5.51 -29.89 -9.11
N ALA A 80 6.68 -30.24 -9.66
CA ALA A 80 7.77 -29.30 -9.87
C ALA A 80 7.36 -28.12 -10.76
N THR A 81 6.65 -28.39 -11.88
CA THR A 81 6.13 -27.32 -12.76
C THR A 81 5.12 -26.42 -12.03
N ARG A 82 4.19 -27.00 -11.25
CA ARG A 82 3.23 -26.21 -10.47
C ARG A 82 3.92 -25.36 -9.41
N TRP A 83 4.90 -25.91 -8.70
CA TRP A 83 5.70 -25.19 -7.72
C TRP A 83 6.46 -24.02 -8.35
N GLU A 84 7.03 -24.21 -9.53
CA GLU A 84 7.74 -23.16 -10.26
C GLU A 84 6.79 -22.01 -10.66
N GLN A 85 5.61 -22.33 -11.21
CA GLN A 85 4.58 -21.34 -11.56
C GLN A 85 4.14 -20.55 -10.34
N MET A 86 3.87 -21.24 -9.23
CA MET A 86 3.45 -20.64 -7.97
C MET A 86 4.52 -19.71 -7.39
N THR A 87 5.78 -20.13 -7.43
CA THR A 87 6.91 -19.31 -6.98
C THR A 87 7.07 -18.03 -7.81
N LYS A 88 6.80 -18.09 -9.12
CA LYS A 88 6.80 -16.90 -9.99
C LYS A 88 5.71 -15.91 -9.59
N VAL A 89 4.50 -16.38 -9.32
CA VAL A 89 3.39 -15.53 -8.86
C VAL A 89 3.70 -14.90 -7.50
N ILE A 90 4.26 -15.67 -6.56
CA ILE A 90 4.67 -15.16 -5.25
C ILE A 90 5.72 -14.06 -5.38
N LYS A 91 6.75 -14.26 -6.23
CA LYS A 91 7.77 -13.24 -6.47
C LYS A 91 7.15 -11.96 -7.05
N LYS A 92 6.32 -12.09 -8.08
CA LYS A 92 5.63 -10.96 -8.70
C LYS A 92 4.73 -10.20 -7.70
N SER A 93 3.99 -10.92 -6.86
CA SER A 93 3.15 -10.35 -5.80
C SER A 93 3.98 -9.58 -4.77
N SER A 94 5.14 -10.13 -4.37
CA SER A 94 6.09 -9.44 -3.48
C SER A 94 6.64 -8.14 -4.09
N GLU A 95 7.02 -8.17 -5.37
CA GLU A 95 7.48 -6.98 -6.10
C GLU A 95 6.39 -5.90 -6.20
N MET A 96 5.16 -6.28 -6.54
CA MET A 96 4.02 -5.35 -6.57
C MET A 96 3.72 -4.78 -5.18
N ASN A 97 3.79 -5.61 -4.14
CA ASN A 97 3.62 -5.14 -2.76
C ASN A 97 4.70 -4.11 -2.37
N TYR A 98 5.95 -4.34 -2.74
CA TYR A 98 7.04 -3.39 -2.52
C TYR A 98 6.82 -2.07 -3.26
N GLN A 99 6.30 -2.11 -4.49
CA GLN A 99 5.92 -0.91 -5.24
C GLN A 99 4.79 -0.14 -4.55
N THR A 100 3.73 -0.83 -4.10
CA THR A 100 2.62 -0.24 -3.34
C THR A 100 3.13 0.47 -2.08
N SER A 101 4.06 -0.14 -1.33
CA SER A 101 4.65 0.49 -0.14
C SER A 101 5.39 1.79 -0.46
N GLN A 102 6.18 1.82 -1.53
CA GLN A 102 6.89 3.04 -1.96
C GLN A 102 5.91 4.15 -2.39
N LEU A 103 4.84 3.80 -3.11
CA LEU A 103 3.80 4.77 -3.51
C LEU A 103 3.09 5.36 -2.28
N LEU A 104 2.75 4.51 -1.31
CA LEU A 104 2.11 4.94 -0.07
C LEU A 104 3.02 5.89 0.72
N GLU A 105 4.31 5.57 0.83
CA GLU A 105 5.29 6.44 1.50
C GLU A 105 5.39 7.81 0.80
N MET A 106 5.42 7.84 -0.54
CA MET A 106 5.43 9.08 -1.31
C MET A 106 4.19 9.94 -1.01
N HIS A 107 3.00 9.33 -0.96
CA HIS A 107 1.75 10.02 -0.63
C HIS A 107 1.76 10.56 0.80
N MET A 108 2.25 9.79 1.77
CA MET A 108 2.40 10.24 3.16
C MET A 108 3.36 11.43 3.27
N GLN A 109 4.50 11.39 2.58
CA GLN A 109 5.46 12.49 2.55
C GLN A 109 4.85 13.76 1.93
N LYS A 110 4.10 13.62 0.83
CA LYS A 110 3.38 14.74 0.18
C LYS A 110 2.31 15.34 1.11
N ALA A 111 1.49 14.49 1.74
CA ALA A 111 0.48 14.92 2.70
C ALA A 111 1.11 15.66 3.90
N GLN A 112 2.22 15.15 4.44
CA GLN A 112 2.92 15.80 5.54
C GLN A 112 3.53 17.15 5.12
N LYS A 113 4.13 17.24 3.94
CA LYS A 113 4.63 18.51 3.38
C LYS A 113 3.51 19.53 3.18
N PHE A 114 2.36 19.08 2.65
CA PHE A 114 1.19 19.92 2.48
C PHE A 114 0.64 20.42 3.82
N ALA A 115 0.49 19.54 4.81
CA ALA A 115 0.07 19.92 6.16
C ALA A 115 1.02 20.94 6.79
N ARG A 116 2.34 20.74 6.68
CA ARG A 116 3.36 21.70 7.15
C ARG A 116 3.30 23.03 6.39
N ALA A 117 3.05 23.00 5.08
CA ALA A 117 2.90 24.22 4.29
C ALA A 117 1.64 24.99 4.70
N MET A 118 0.51 24.30 4.89
CA MET A 118 -0.73 24.87 5.41
C MET A 118 -0.55 25.45 6.81
N GLU A 119 0.12 24.74 7.72
CA GLU A 119 0.46 25.24 9.05
C GLU A 119 1.33 26.51 8.96
N LYS A 120 2.38 26.50 8.14
CA LYS A 120 3.21 27.69 7.91
C LYS A 120 2.39 28.85 7.35
N THR A 121 1.46 28.62 6.42
CA THR A 121 0.60 29.68 5.86
C THR A 121 -0.55 30.09 6.78
N ALA A 122 -1.00 29.21 7.69
CA ALA A 122 -2.02 29.53 8.69
C ALA A 122 -1.42 30.31 9.86
N VAL A 123 -0.16 30.02 10.22
CA VAL A 123 0.62 30.78 11.20
C VAL A 123 1.18 32.06 10.58
N ALA A 124 1.50 32.07 9.28
CA ALA A 124 1.93 33.26 8.53
C ALA A 124 0.79 34.02 7.85
N ALA A 125 -0.47 33.57 8.00
CA ALA A 125 -1.62 34.40 7.66
C ALA A 125 -1.51 35.62 8.57
N PRO A 126 -1.19 36.80 8.03
CA PRO A 126 -1.16 37.98 8.86
C PRO A 126 -2.59 38.11 9.38
N LYS A 127 -2.74 38.29 10.70
CA LYS A 127 -4.01 38.72 11.30
C LYS A 127 -4.38 40.06 10.64
N LEU A 128 -4.98 39.99 9.46
CA LEU A 128 -5.15 41.17 8.61
C LEU A 128 -6.28 42.05 9.14
N TYR A 129 -7.15 41.52 9.98
CA TYR A 129 -8.11 42.32 10.73
C TYR A 129 -8.40 41.65 12.07
N ASN A 130 -8.21 42.39 13.17
CA ASN A 130 -8.82 42.05 14.44
C ASN A 130 -10.34 42.34 14.37
N ALA A 131 -11.14 41.75 15.26
CA ALA A 131 -12.59 41.96 15.31
C ALA A 131 -13.02 43.43 15.55
N GLY A 132 -12.06 44.35 15.76
CA GLY A 132 -12.25 45.80 15.83
C GLY A 132 -11.88 46.57 14.56
N GLY A 133 -11.55 45.88 13.45
CA GLY A 133 -11.31 46.53 12.16
C GLY A 133 -9.97 47.27 12.03
N GLN A 134 -9.00 47.04 12.91
CA GLN A 134 -7.70 47.72 12.87
C GLN A 134 -6.57 46.77 12.44
N SER A 135 -5.87 47.15 11.37
CA SER A 135 -4.61 46.53 10.97
C SER A 135 -3.49 47.03 11.89
N GLU A 136 -2.88 46.14 12.68
CA GLU A 136 -1.74 46.51 13.52
C GLU A 136 -0.47 46.58 12.67
N ASN A 137 -0.33 47.65 11.89
CA ASN A 137 0.94 47.98 11.24
C ASN A 137 1.80 48.82 12.19
N LYS A 138 2.39 48.17 13.20
CA LYS A 138 3.52 48.75 13.95
C LYS A 138 4.81 48.55 13.14
N GLY A 139 4.86 49.20 11.99
CA GLY A 139 6.00 49.23 11.09
C GLY A 139 6.25 50.66 10.62
N ALA A 140 7.13 51.35 11.32
CA ALA A 140 7.77 52.61 10.95
C ALA A 140 6.85 53.73 10.44
N SER A 141 6.56 54.67 11.34
CA SER A 141 6.21 56.05 11.00
C SER A 141 7.29 56.63 10.05
N ARG A 142 7.02 56.62 8.75
CA ARG A 142 7.62 57.56 7.81
C ARG A 142 6.52 58.53 7.40
N SER A 143 6.38 59.55 8.23
CA SER A 143 5.66 60.78 7.93
C SER A 143 6.20 61.37 6.63
N TYR A 144 5.50 61.15 5.52
CA TYR A 144 5.66 62.00 4.34
C TYR A 144 4.84 63.26 4.59
N ASN A 145 5.56 64.34 4.90
CA ASN A 145 5.02 65.70 4.96
C ASN A 145 4.67 66.11 3.51
N ILE A 146 3.38 66.13 3.18
CA ILE A 146 2.91 66.84 1.99
C ILE A 146 2.49 68.22 2.47
N ILE A 147 3.31 69.22 2.16
CA ILE A 147 2.96 70.63 2.28
C ILE A 147 2.11 70.97 1.06
N ILE A 148 0.94 71.56 1.31
CA ILE A 148 0.00 72.07 0.29
C ILE A 148 0.40 73.51 -0.04
#